data_AF-A0A7X9A4Y1-F1
#
_entry.id   AF-A0A7X9A4Y1-F1
#
_cell.length_a   1.000
_cell.length_b   1.000
_cell.length_c   1.000
_cell.angle_alpha   90.00
_cell.angle_beta   90.00
_cell.angle_gamma   90.00
#
_symmetry.space_group_name_H-M   'P 1'
#
loop_
_entity.id
_entity.type
_entity.pdbx_description
1 polymer ?
#
loop_
_entity_poly.entity_id
_entity_poly.type
_entity_poly.pdbx_seq_one_letter_code
_entity_poly.pdbx_strand_id
1 'polypeptide(L)'
;MNIDASIIKDYLNDGILYEKHWLFNSILGDNQYLFDKPSHDLKESISSTMKKVIDILKSFIPYNVILFSKLFPNWKELSKNVNVILAVGCPKPYDAMIREYNEKDYIILDLVRLLDYHEDISEVIKKFFTHELIHVCIKADYPFDIKNESNYKKILEYLVFDEGFAHLLSFKENICEFDFNELIKTHYNKSVKRLKIALTEEELTKQIDYLNKANSGSYWNKFAAIVGKLYLANNLNDLSSIYKAGPRKMLENIILEE
;
A
#
# COMPACT_ATOMS: atom_id res chain seq x y z
N MET A 1 -15.73 -2.57 -4.77
CA MET A 1 -14.58 -2.43 -5.66
C MET A 1 -15.04 -2.63 -7.09
N ASN A 2 -14.54 -1.81 -8.01
CA ASN A 2 -14.80 -1.92 -9.44
C ASN A 2 -13.67 -2.77 -10.04
N ILE A 3 -13.95 -4.04 -10.35
CA ILE A 3 -12.93 -4.99 -10.82
C ILE A 3 -13.00 -5.08 -12.34
N ASP A 4 -11.95 -4.62 -13.01
CA ASP A 4 -11.72 -4.82 -14.44
C ASP A 4 -10.81 -6.05 -14.64
N ALA A 5 -11.30 -7.01 -15.43
CA ALA A 5 -10.57 -8.21 -15.82
C ALA A 5 -10.49 -8.34 -17.36
N SER A 6 -10.67 -7.24 -18.08
CA SER A 6 -10.69 -7.18 -19.55
C SER A 6 -9.38 -7.69 -20.17
N ILE A 7 -8.23 -7.26 -19.63
CA ILE A 7 -6.89 -7.71 -20.06
C ILE A 7 -6.79 -9.24 -20.01
N ILE A 8 -7.18 -9.83 -18.88
CA ILE A 8 -7.11 -11.28 -18.68
C ILE A 8 -8.06 -12.02 -19.61
N LYS A 9 -9.30 -11.54 -19.73
CA LYS A 9 -10.30 -12.16 -20.62
C LYS A 9 -9.84 -12.18 -22.07
N ASP A 10 -9.24 -11.09 -22.55
CA ASP A 10 -8.69 -11.02 -23.91
C ASP A 10 -7.52 -12.00 -24.09
N TYR A 11 -6.58 -12.05 -23.14
CA TYR A 11 -5.49 -13.04 -23.15
C TYR A 11 -5.99 -14.50 -23.15
N LEU A 12 -6.98 -14.83 -22.31
CA LEU A 12 -7.54 -16.19 -22.26
C LEU A 12 -8.18 -16.59 -23.59
N ASN A 13 -8.76 -15.64 -24.33
CA ASN A 13 -9.40 -15.84 -25.63
C ASN A 13 -8.45 -15.72 -26.84
N ASP A 14 -7.13 -15.72 -26.64
CA ASP A 14 -6.14 -15.53 -27.71
C ASP A 14 -6.26 -14.19 -28.46
N GLY A 15 -6.83 -13.18 -27.78
CA GLY A 15 -6.79 -11.80 -28.24
C GLY A 15 -5.38 -11.22 -28.22
N ILE A 16 -5.21 -10.06 -28.84
CA ILE A 16 -3.93 -9.33 -28.88
C ILE A 16 -4.11 -7.85 -28.51
N LEU A 17 -5.33 -7.42 -28.21
CA LEU A 17 -5.62 -6.02 -27.93
C LEU A 17 -5.21 -5.64 -26.52
N TYR A 18 -5.18 -6.61 -25.61
CA TYR A 18 -4.73 -6.39 -24.24
C TYR A 18 -3.31 -5.84 -24.16
N GLU A 19 -2.41 -6.23 -25.05
CA GLU A 19 -1.03 -5.71 -25.09
C GLU A 19 -0.99 -4.17 -25.30
N LYS A 20 -2.03 -3.59 -25.91
CA LYS A 20 -2.14 -2.13 -26.15
C LYS A 20 -2.82 -1.37 -25.02
N HIS A 21 -3.16 -2.02 -23.92
CA HIS A 21 -3.83 -1.38 -22.80
C HIS A 21 -2.96 -0.25 -22.20
N TRP A 22 -3.58 0.85 -21.78
CA TRP A 22 -2.87 2.04 -21.29
C TRP A 22 -1.90 1.72 -20.14
N LEU A 23 -2.27 0.75 -19.31
CA LEU A 23 -1.49 0.23 -18.18
C LEU A 23 -0.01 0.06 -18.53
N PHE A 24 0.28 -0.57 -19.67
CA PHE A 24 1.65 -0.94 -20.05
C PHE A 24 2.51 0.27 -20.43
N ASN A 25 1.94 1.45 -20.67
CA ASN A 25 2.68 2.70 -20.83
C ASN A 25 2.85 3.46 -19.50
N SER A 26 2.09 3.10 -18.48
CA SER A 26 2.06 3.82 -17.21
C SER A 26 2.83 3.13 -16.08
N ILE A 27 3.43 1.95 -16.32
CA ILE A 27 4.18 1.24 -15.28
C ILE A 27 5.37 2.08 -14.79
N LEU A 28 6.11 2.76 -15.66
CA LEU A 28 7.28 3.56 -15.26
C LEU A 28 7.00 5.07 -15.12
N GLY A 29 5.77 5.53 -15.38
CA GLY A 29 5.39 6.96 -15.26
C GLY A 29 5.78 7.85 -16.46
N ASP A 30 6.75 7.45 -17.27
CA ASP A 30 7.28 8.25 -18.39
C ASP A 30 6.67 7.89 -19.77
N ASN A 31 5.45 7.34 -19.81
CA ASN A 31 4.85 6.75 -21.02
C ASN A 31 5.71 5.67 -21.70
N GLN A 32 6.66 5.08 -20.96
CA GLN A 32 7.49 4.00 -21.46
C GLN A 32 6.68 2.72 -21.50
N TYR A 33 6.60 2.13 -22.69
CA TYR A 33 5.94 0.86 -22.89
C TYR A 33 6.74 -0.28 -22.24
N LEU A 34 6.08 -1.03 -21.38
CA LEU A 34 6.66 -2.13 -20.64
C LEU A 34 5.69 -3.30 -20.56
N PHE A 35 6.03 -4.40 -21.23
CA PHE A 35 5.20 -5.59 -21.34
C PHE A 35 6.06 -6.85 -21.41
N ASP A 36 5.70 -7.86 -20.63
CA ASP A 36 6.31 -9.18 -20.59
C ASP A 36 5.28 -10.23 -21.04
N LYS A 37 5.42 -10.74 -22.26
CA LYS A 37 4.37 -11.57 -22.86
C LYS A 37 4.12 -12.85 -22.02
N PRO A 38 2.90 -13.05 -21.50
CA PRO A 38 2.58 -14.24 -20.72
C PRO A 38 2.59 -15.51 -21.59
N SER A 39 3.14 -16.61 -21.08
CA SER A 39 3.11 -17.91 -21.77
C SER A 39 1.68 -18.44 -21.89
N HIS A 40 1.31 -19.07 -23.01
CA HIS A 40 0.00 -19.70 -23.19
C HIS A 40 -0.25 -20.86 -22.21
N ASP A 41 0.80 -21.51 -21.72
CA ASP A 41 0.70 -22.63 -20.77
C ASP A 41 0.13 -22.21 -19.41
N LEU A 42 0.14 -20.90 -19.11
CA LEU A 42 -0.36 -20.36 -17.85
C LEU A 42 -1.87 -20.08 -17.85
N LYS A 43 -2.56 -20.22 -18.98
CA LYS A 43 -3.98 -19.84 -19.12
C LYS A 43 -4.90 -20.49 -18.09
N GLU A 44 -4.72 -21.79 -17.82
CA GLU A 44 -5.56 -22.50 -16.85
C GLU A 44 -5.34 -21.97 -15.43
N SER A 45 -4.07 -21.83 -15.02
CA SER A 45 -3.67 -21.26 -13.74
C SER A 45 -4.18 -19.83 -13.57
N ILE A 46 -4.03 -18.99 -14.60
CA ILE A 46 -4.52 -17.59 -14.59
C ILE A 46 -6.04 -17.54 -14.49
N SER A 47 -6.76 -18.41 -15.21
CA SER A 47 -8.23 -18.47 -15.15
C SER A 47 -8.72 -18.87 -13.75
N SER A 48 -8.09 -19.87 -13.13
CA SER A 48 -8.40 -20.29 -11.76
C SER A 48 -8.08 -19.18 -10.75
N THR A 49 -6.88 -18.60 -10.83
CA THR A 49 -6.45 -17.50 -9.97
C THR A 49 -7.34 -16.27 -10.11
N MET A 50 -7.72 -15.89 -11.33
CA MET A 50 -8.63 -14.77 -11.58
C MET A 50 -9.96 -14.95 -10.85
N LYS A 51 -10.57 -16.15 -10.93
CA LYS A 51 -11.82 -16.44 -10.21
C LYS A 51 -11.63 -16.30 -8.70
N LYS A 52 -10.58 -16.91 -8.15
CA LYS A 52 -10.26 -16.83 -6.71
C LYS A 52 -10.07 -15.38 -6.26
N VAL A 53 -9.29 -14.58 -6.98
CA VAL A 53 -9.07 -13.17 -6.68
C VAL A 53 -10.37 -12.37 -6.76
N ILE A 54 -11.19 -12.56 -7.79
CA ILE A 54 -12.49 -11.87 -7.91
C ILE A 54 -13.39 -12.20 -6.72
N ASP A 55 -13.45 -13.46 -6.29
CA ASP A 55 -14.29 -13.86 -5.17
C ASP A 55 -13.80 -13.27 -3.85
N ILE A 56 -12.48 -13.23 -3.62
CA ILE A 56 -11.86 -12.55 -2.47
C ILE A 56 -12.22 -11.06 -2.46
N LEU A 57 -12.09 -10.37 -3.60
CA LEU A 57 -12.34 -8.93 -3.70
C LEU A 57 -13.83 -8.57 -3.55
N LYS A 58 -14.73 -9.40 -4.05
CA LYS A 58 -16.19 -9.21 -3.89
C LYS A 58 -16.65 -9.39 -2.44
N SER A 59 -16.02 -10.30 -1.72
CA SER A 59 -16.31 -10.60 -0.31
C SER A 59 -15.28 -10.01 0.65
N PHE A 60 -14.54 -8.99 0.19
CA PHE A 60 -13.37 -8.49 0.90
C PHE A 60 -13.70 -8.00 2.31
N ILE A 61 -12.94 -8.52 3.27
CA ILE A 61 -12.95 -8.11 4.66
C ILE A 61 -11.49 -7.79 5.02
N PRO A 62 -11.17 -6.56 5.48
CA PRO A 62 -9.81 -6.21 5.85
C PRO A 62 -9.35 -7.00 7.08
N TYR A 63 -8.04 -7.15 7.24
CA TYR A 63 -7.49 -7.58 8.53
C TYR A 63 -7.91 -6.64 9.66
N ASN A 64 -7.93 -7.17 10.89
CA ASN A 64 -8.29 -6.41 12.08
C ASN A 64 -9.68 -5.74 11.97
N VAL A 65 -10.65 -6.37 11.29
CA VAL A 65 -11.93 -5.75 10.87
C VAL A 65 -12.67 -4.97 11.98
N ILE A 66 -12.62 -5.43 13.23
CA ILE A 66 -13.26 -4.75 14.37
C ILE A 66 -12.58 -3.39 14.61
N LEU A 67 -11.26 -3.39 14.74
CA LEU A 67 -10.45 -2.18 14.91
C LEU A 67 -10.51 -1.30 13.66
N PHE A 68 -10.38 -1.90 12.48
CA PHE A 68 -10.47 -1.23 11.18
C PHE A 68 -11.80 -0.48 11.06
N SER A 69 -12.93 -1.11 11.38
CA SER A 69 -14.25 -0.49 11.29
C SER A 69 -14.47 0.59 12.34
N LYS A 70 -13.78 0.51 13.48
CA LYS A 70 -13.79 1.57 14.51
C LYS A 70 -13.01 2.80 14.07
N LEU A 71 -11.88 2.61 13.38
CA LEU A 71 -11.05 3.69 12.85
C LEU A 71 -11.69 4.33 11.62
N PHE A 72 -12.23 3.53 10.71
CA PHE A 72 -12.71 3.96 9.39
C PHE A 72 -14.18 3.56 9.18
N PRO A 73 -15.16 4.17 9.88
CA PRO A 73 -16.56 3.70 9.85
C PRO A 73 -17.19 3.64 8.46
N ASN A 74 -16.70 4.45 7.51
CA ASN A 74 -17.21 4.55 6.14
C ASN A 74 -16.45 3.66 5.13
N TRP A 75 -15.52 2.80 5.57
CA TRP A 75 -14.65 2.04 4.66
C TRP A 75 -15.40 1.18 3.65
N LYS A 76 -16.57 0.64 4.02
CA LYS A 76 -17.39 -0.17 3.11
C LYS A 76 -17.87 0.63 1.91
N GLU A 77 -18.22 1.89 2.11
CA GLU A 77 -18.63 2.77 1.02
C GLU A 77 -17.42 3.19 0.18
N LEU A 78 -16.34 3.59 0.82
CA LEU A 78 -15.09 3.98 0.15
C LEU A 78 -14.54 2.84 -0.72
N SER A 79 -14.59 1.59 -0.24
CA SER A 79 -14.14 0.41 -0.99
C SER A 79 -14.93 0.13 -2.26
N LYS A 80 -16.15 0.68 -2.42
CA LYS A 80 -16.91 0.57 -3.67
C LYS A 80 -16.24 1.35 -4.80
N ASN A 81 -15.60 2.48 -4.48
CA ASN A 81 -14.99 3.38 -5.45
C ASN A 81 -13.54 3.01 -5.80
N VAL A 82 -12.96 2.01 -5.13
CA VAL A 82 -11.63 1.49 -5.45
C VAL A 82 -11.69 0.74 -6.79
N ASN A 83 -10.88 1.20 -7.75
CA ASN A 83 -10.75 0.57 -9.06
C ASN A 83 -9.61 -0.44 -9.03
N VAL A 84 -9.88 -1.64 -9.52
CA VAL A 84 -8.92 -2.75 -9.54
C VAL A 84 -8.80 -3.25 -10.97
N ILE A 85 -7.58 -3.37 -11.48
CA ILE A 85 -7.28 -4.00 -12.76
C ILE A 85 -6.56 -5.32 -12.48
N LEU A 86 -7.17 -6.42 -12.89
CA LEU A 86 -6.49 -7.70 -12.99
C LEU A 86 -5.81 -7.76 -14.34
N ALA A 87 -4.49 -7.93 -14.34
CA ALA A 87 -3.64 -7.87 -15.50
C ALA A 87 -2.84 -9.16 -15.69
N VAL A 88 -2.30 -9.30 -16.91
CA VAL A 88 -1.20 -10.20 -17.24
C VAL A 88 -0.22 -9.44 -18.12
N GLY A 89 1.06 -9.65 -17.89
CA GLY A 89 2.14 -9.11 -18.72
C GLY A 89 2.88 -7.90 -18.15
N CYS A 90 2.74 -7.62 -16.86
CA CYS A 90 3.65 -6.75 -16.15
C CYS A 90 4.98 -7.50 -15.88
N PRO A 91 6.15 -6.93 -16.20
CA PRO A 91 7.42 -7.59 -15.88
C PRO A 91 7.70 -7.56 -14.38
N LYS A 92 8.63 -8.40 -13.93
CA LYS A 92 9.18 -8.26 -12.56
C LYS A 92 9.82 -6.87 -12.38
N PRO A 93 9.71 -6.26 -11.19
CA PRO A 93 9.07 -6.77 -9.98
C PRO A 93 7.59 -6.33 -9.82
N TYR A 94 6.89 -5.97 -10.89
CA TYR A 94 5.54 -5.36 -10.82
C TYR A 94 4.43 -6.41 -10.71
N ASP A 95 4.24 -6.94 -9.52
CA ASP A 95 3.18 -7.90 -9.18
C ASP A 95 1.91 -7.22 -8.66
N ALA A 96 2.08 -6.17 -7.85
CA ALA A 96 1.00 -5.34 -7.33
C ALA A 96 1.45 -3.88 -7.27
N MET A 97 0.63 -2.95 -7.77
CA MET A 97 1.00 -1.54 -7.84
C MET A 97 -0.21 -0.62 -7.92
N ILE A 98 -0.05 0.64 -7.54
CA ILE A 98 -1.04 1.70 -7.77
C ILE A 98 -0.59 2.58 -8.93
N ARG A 99 -1.48 2.89 -9.86
CA ARG A 99 -1.26 3.90 -10.90
C ARG A 99 -2.43 4.86 -11.00
N GLU A 100 -2.11 6.13 -11.14
CA GLU A 100 -3.11 7.15 -11.46
C GLU A 100 -3.30 7.20 -12.98
N TYR A 101 -4.55 7.20 -13.43
CA TYR A 101 -4.92 7.38 -14.84
C TYR A 101 -6.24 8.15 -14.92
N ASN A 102 -6.26 9.25 -15.67
CA ASN A 102 -7.41 10.17 -15.75
C ASN A 102 -7.94 10.58 -14.36
N GLU A 103 -7.03 11.05 -13.49
CA GLU A 103 -7.33 11.52 -12.12
C GLU A 103 -7.96 10.46 -11.19
N LYS A 104 -7.83 9.19 -11.55
CA LYS A 104 -8.30 8.06 -10.74
C LYS A 104 -7.16 7.13 -10.40
N ASP A 105 -7.12 6.69 -9.16
CA ASP A 105 -6.21 5.65 -8.70
C ASP A 105 -6.75 4.27 -9.09
N TYR A 106 -5.87 3.44 -9.66
CA TYR A 106 -6.10 2.04 -9.99
C TYR A 106 -5.11 1.15 -9.26
N ILE A 107 -5.63 0.18 -8.52
CA ILE A 107 -4.85 -0.92 -7.98
C ILE A 107 -4.71 -1.97 -9.09
N ILE A 108 -3.49 -2.30 -9.47
CA ILE A 108 -3.20 -3.28 -10.51
C ILE A 108 -2.58 -4.52 -9.86
N LEU A 109 -3.09 -5.68 -10.24
CA LEU A 109 -2.56 -6.99 -9.86
C LEU A 109 -2.20 -7.78 -11.11
N ASP A 110 -0.93 -8.16 -11.25
CA ASP A 110 -0.51 -9.06 -12.31
C ASP A 110 -0.63 -10.52 -11.87
N LEU A 111 -1.56 -11.26 -12.46
CA LEU A 111 -1.82 -12.63 -12.03
C LEU A 111 -0.71 -13.61 -12.40
N VAL A 112 0.13 -13.33 -13.40
CA VAL A 112 1.30 -14.17 -13.68
C VAL A 112 2.31 -14.03 -12.57
N ARG A 113 2.57 -12.79 -12.13
CA ARG A 113 3.51 -12.53 -11.03
C ARG A 113 2.99 -13.09 -9.70
N LEU A 114 1.68 -13.05 -9.47
CA LEU A 114 1.10 -13.65 -8.27
C LEU A 114 1.27 -15.18 -8.19
N LEU A 115 1.43 -15.87 -9.33
CA LEU A 115 1.70 -17.32 -9.34
C LEU A 115 3.10 -17.67 -8.79
N ASP A 116 4.03 -16.71 -8.74
CA ASP A 116 5.38 -16.92 -8.19
C ASP A 116 5.38 -16.95 -6.65
N TYR A 117 4.28 -16.57 -6.00
CA TYR A 117 4.17 -16.62 -4.55
C TYR A 117 3.96 -18.06 -4.06
N HIS A 118 4.76 -18.48 -3.09
CA HIS A 118 4.60 -19.77 -2.40
C HIS A 118 3.60 -19.72 -1.23
N GLU A 119 3.13 -18.52 -0.88
CA GLU A 119 2.14 -18.27 0.18
C GLU A 119 0.70 -18.48 -0.33
N ASP A 120 -0.29 -18.58 0.56
CA ASP A 120 -1.69 -18.56 0.12
C ASP A 120 -2.02 -17.19 -0.48
N ILE A 121 -2.30 -17.17 -1.78
CA ILE A 121 -2.72 -15.99 -2.51
C ILE A 121 -3.87 -15.23 -1.82
N SER A 122 -4.74 -15.92 -1.08
CA SER A 122 -5.82 -15.29 -0.31
C SER A 122 -5.26 -14.34 0.75
N GLU A 123 -4.23 -14.77 1.47
CA GLU A 123 -3.55 -13.96 2.49
C GLU A 123 -2.77 -12.81 1.86
N VAL A 124 -2.08 -13.06 0.74
CA VAL A 124 -1.34 -12.03 -0.01
C VAL A 124 -2.28 -10.93 -0.48
N ILE A 125 -3.37 -11.28 -1.15
CA ILE A 125 -4.38 -10.33 -1.62
C ILE A 125 -5.04 -9.60 -0.45
N LYS A 126 -5.44 -10.32 0.59
CA LYS A 126 -6.14 -9.72 1.74
C LYS A 126 -5.25 -8.72 2.47
N LYS A 127 -3.97 -9.06 2.68
CA LYS A 127 -2.95 -8.17 3.27
C LYS A 127 -2.74 -6.92 2.42
N PHE A 128 -2.49 -7.10 1.13
CA PHE A 128 -2.25 -6.00 0.20
C PHE A 128 -3.46 -5.06 0.12
N PHE A 129 -4.67 -5.58 -0.08
CA PHE A 129 -5.87 -4.73 -0.14
C PHE A 129 -6.22 -4.09 1.20
N THR A 130 -5.87 -4.73 2.33
CA THR A 130 -6.01 -4.07 3.64
C THR A 130 -5.11 -2.84 3.70
N HIS A 131 -3.85 -2.96 3.28
CA HIS A 131 -2.90 -1.85 3.21
C HIS A 131 -3.43 -0.71 2.32
N GLU A 132 -3.82 -1.03 1.08
CA GLU A 132 -4.26 0.00 0.13
C GLU A 132 -5.57 0.68 0.52
N LEU A 133 -6.51 -0.07 1.10
CA LEU A 133 -7.77 0.52 1.55
C LEU A 133 -7.56 1.51 2.71
N ILE A 134 -6.51 1.34 3.52
CA ILE A 134 -6.18 2.28 4.60
C ILE A 134 -5.79 3.62 4.03
N HIS A 135 -4.95 3.67 2.99
CA HIS A 135 -4.60 4.92 2.31
C HIS A 135 -5.85 5.65 1.79
N VAL A 136 -6.80 4.91 1.20
CA VAL A 136 -8.07 5.48 0.74
C VAL A 136 -8.89 6.06 1.91
N CYS A 137 -8.96 5.35 3.04
CA CYS A 137 -9.68 5.84 4.22
C CYS A 137 -8.99 7.06 4.85
N ILE A 138 -7.67 7.03 4.97
CA ILE A 138 -6.88 8.15 5.52
C ILE A 138 -7.00 9.38 4.63
N LYS A 139 -6.90 9.24 3.32
CA LYS A 139 -7.07 10.35 2.36
C LYS A 139 -8.48 10.97 2.44
N ALA A 140 -9.50 10.18 2.80
CA ALA A 140 -10.86 10.69 2.97
C ALA A 140 -11.01 11.57 4.22
N ASP A 141 -10.39 11.17 5.34
CA ASP A 141 -10.47 11.90 6.62
C ASP A 141 -9.42 13.02 6.73
N TYR A 142 -8.25 12.83 6.10
CA TYR A 142 -7.11 13.73 6.07
C TYR A 142 -6.62 13.96 4.63
N PRO A 143 -7.36 14.71 3.78
CA PRO A 143 -6.96 14.96 2.40
C PRO A 143 -5.59 15.64 2.32
N PHE A 144 -4.64 15.00 1.65
CA PHE A 144 -3.29 15.52 1.48
C PHE A 144 -2.75 15.16 0.09
N ASP A 145 -2.35 16.18 -0.66
CA ASP A 145 -1.79 16.02 -2.00
C ASP A 145 -0.26 16.06 -1.94
N ILE A 146 0.34 14.88 -1.76
CA ILE A 146 1.80 14.73 -1.69
C ILE A 146 2.48 15.28 -2.96
N LYS A 147 1.86 15.17 -4.14
CA LYS A 147 2.48 15.57 -5.42
C LYS A 147 2.65 17.08 -5.52
N ASN A 148 1.70 17.84 -4.96
CA ASN A 148 1.68 19.30 -5.03
C ASN A 148 2.12 19.99 -3.73
N GLU A 149 2.43 19.24 -2.67
CA GLU A 149 2.99 19.80 -1.44
C GLU A 149 4.48 20.15 -1.62
N SER A 150 4.85 21.36 -1.24
CA SER A 150 6.23 21.86 -1.31
C SER A 150 6.95 21.76 0.03
N ASN A 151 6.20 21.67 1.13
CA ASN A 151 6.75 21.54 2.46
C ASN A 151 7.14 20.08 2.74
N TYR A 152 8.43 19.81 2.54
CA TYR A 152 9.08 18.53 2.85
C TYR A 152 8.72 17.95 4.23
N LYS A 153 8.65 18.78 5.28
CA LYS A 153 8.36 18.30 6.65
C LYS A 153 6.91 17.82 6.78
N LYS A 154 5.97 18.50 6.12
CA LYS A 154 4.57 18.05 6.07
C LYS A 154 4.42 16.74 5.30
N ILE A 155 5.20 16.54 4.24
CA ILE A 155 5.21 15.26 3.52
C ILE A 155 5.69 14.14 4.45
N LEU A 156 6.81 14.34 5.16
CA LEU A 156 7.28 13.34 6.13
C LEU A 156 6.27 13.08 7.26
N GLU A 157 5.64 14.13 7.80
CA GLU A 157 4.58 14.01 8.80
C GLU A 157 3.44 13.12 8.31
N TYR A 158 2.94 13.39 7.11
CA TYR A 158 1.87 12.61 6.51
C TYR A 158 2.30 11.17 6.26
N LEU A 159 3.50 10.94 5.71
CA LEU A 159 4.03 9.60 5.45
C LEU A 159 4.17 8.76 6.74
N VAL A 160 4.64 9.34 7.84
CA VAL A 160 4.72 8.65 9.14
C VAL A 160 3.35 8.18 9.60
N PHE A 161 2.32 9.01 9.42
CA PHE A 161 0.95 8.68 9.81
C PHE A 161 0.32 7.63 8.88
N ASP A 162 0.28 7.94 7.59
CA ASP A 162 -0.43 7.16 6.56
C ASP A 162 0.16 5.76 6.42
N GLU A 163 1.47 5.66 6.13
CA GLU A 163 2.18 4.38 6.02
C GLU A 163 2.23 3.64 7.36
N GLY A 164 2.28 4.36 8.48
CA GLY A 164 2.29 3.77 9.81
C GLY A 164 1.03 2.95 10.08
N PHE A 165 -0.14 3.54 9.88
CA PHE A 165 -1.42 2.83 10.00
C PHE A 165 -1.55 1.72 8.94
N ALA A 166 -1.20 2.02 7.69
CA ALA A 166 -1.30 1.07 6.59
C ALA A 166 -0.45 -0.18 6.85
N HIS A 167 0.79 -0.02 7.33
CA HIS A 167 1.67 -1.15 7.64
C HIS A 167 1.34 -1.85 8.95
N LEU A 168 0.77 -1.18 9.94
CA LEU A 168 0.34 -1.83 11.18
C LEU A 168 -0.86 -2.74 10.93
N LEU A 169 -1.96 -2.18 10.43
CA LEU A 169 -3.25 -2.88 10.34
C LEU A 169 -3.27 -3.96 9.25
N SER A 170 -2.33 -3.93 8.29
CA SER A 170 -2.11 -5.00 7.32
C SER A 170 -1.06 -6.03 7.76
N PHE A 171 -0.36 -5.82 8.89
CA PHE A 171 0.79 -6.64 9.25
C PHE A 171 0.44 -8.10 9.53
N LYS A 172 -0.63 -8.31 10.29
CA LYS A 172 -1.17 -9.61 10.72
C LYS A 172 -2.68 -9.55 10.74
N GLU A 173 -3.33 -10.70 10.64
CA GLU A 173 -4.79 -10.80 10.66
C GLU A 173 -5.40 -10.25 11.96
N ASN A 174 -4.74 -10.55 13.09
CA ASN A 174 -5.02 -9.95 14.39
C ASN A 174 -3.73 -9.40 15.03
N ILE A 175 -3.57 -8.08 15.04
CA ILE A 175 -2.39 -7.42 15.64
C ILE A 175 -2.42 -7.42 17.16
N CYS A 176 -3.60 -7.60 17.78
CA CYS A 176 -3.72 -7.63 19.24
C CYS A 176 -3.13 -8.90 19.86
N GLU A 177 -2.93 -9.96 19.06
CA GLU A 177 -2.32 -11.22 19.47
C GLU A 177 -0.82 -11.32 19.13
N PHE A 178 -0.28 -10.31 18.44
CA PHE A 178 1.11 -10.32 18.00
C PHE A 178 2.00 -9.56 19.00
N ASP A 179 3.10 -10.19 19.44
CA ASP A 179 4.09 -9.52 20.29
C ASP A 179 5.06 -8.69 19.43
N PHE A 180 4.95 -7.36 19.53
CA PHE A 180 5.82 -6.41 18.82
C PHE A 180 7.15 -6.11 19.54
N ASN A 181 7.39 -6.63 20.75
CA ASN A 181 8.52 -6.24 21.60
C ASN A 181 9.88 -6.37 20.89
N GLU A 182 10.12 -7.48 20.20
CA GLU A 182 11.38 -7.70 19.49
C GLU A 182 11.57 -6.72 18.34
N LEU A 183 10.51 -6.46 17.57
CA LEU A 183 10.54 -5.53 16.44
C LEU A 183 10.77 -4.09 16.91
N ILE A 184 10.13 -3.69 18.00
CA ILE A 184 10.30 -2.39 18.64
C ILE A 184 11.76 -2.22 19.08
N LYS A 185 12.30 -3.19 19.85
CA LYS A 185 13.69 -3.17 20.31
C LYS A 185 14.69 -3.08 19.17
N THR A 186 14.42 -3.79 18.07
CA THR A 186 15.35 -3.89 16.94
C THR A 186 15.32 -2.66 16.03
N HIS A 187 14.14 -2.11 15.77
CA HIS A 187 13.95 -1.16 14.67
C HIS A 187 13.53 0.24 15.12
N TYR A 188 12.77 0.39 16.21
CA TYR A 188 12.10 1.65 16.53
C TYR A 188 13.08 2.80 16.75
N ASN A 189 14.00 2.65 17.72
CA ASN A 189 14.94 3.71 18.09
C ASN A 189 15.85 4.15 16.93
N LYS A 190 16.28 3.20 16.08
CA LYS A 190 17.09 3.51 14.89
C LYS A 190 16.28 4.34 13.89
N SER A 191 15.04 3.96 13.64
CA SER A 191 14.16 4.65 12.68
C SER A 191 13.74 6.03 13.20
N VAL A 192 13.47 6.18 14.51
CA VAL A 192 13.20 7.48 15.14
C VAL A 192 14.40 8.42 15.03
N LYS A 193 15.62 7.93 15.31
CA LYS A 193 16.85 8.72 15.11
C LYS A 193 16.99 9.19 13.65
N ARG A 194 16.71 8.32 12.69
CA ARG A 194 16.75 8.67 11.26
C ARG A 194 15.70 9.73 10.90
N LEU A 195 14.48 9.60 11.44
CA LEU A 195 13.41 10.58 11.26
C LEU A 195 13.78 11.95 11.87
N LYS A 196 14.32 11.99 13.09
CA LYS A 196 14.76 13.23 13.75
C LYS A 196 15.82 13.96 12.90
N ILE A 197 16.81 13.23 12.35
CA ILE A 197 17.80 13.79 11.42
C ILE A 197 17.12 14.30 10.14
N ALA A 198 16.21 13.52 9.55
CA ALA A 198 15.52 13.89 8.33
C ALA A 198 14.71 15.20 8.50
N LEU A 199 14.06 15.41 9.65
CA LEU A 199 13.27 16.60 9.96
C LEU A 199 14.09 17.88 10.15
N THR A 200 15.39 17.76 10.43
CA THR A 200 16.33 18.87 10.55
C THR A 200 17.09 19.16 9.26
N GLU A 201 16.89 18.38 8.21
CA GLU A 201 17.58 18.56 6.93
C GLU A 201 17.08 19.83 6.20
N GLU A 202 18.01 20.61 5.68
CA GLU A 202 17.75 21.87 4.96
C GLU A 202 18.21 21.81 3.49
N GLU A 203 19.07 20.87 3.13
CA GLU A 203 19.53 20.69 1.75
C GLU A 203 18.50 19.94 0.90
N LEU A 204 17.99 20.60 -0.14
CA LEU A 204 16.93 20.07 -1.02
C LEU A 204 17.26 18.68 -1.60
N THR A 205 18.48 18.46 -2.08
CA THR A 205 18.89 17.17 -2.66
C THR A 205 18.83 16.04 -1.63
N LYS A 206 19.20 16.32 -0.37
CA LYS A 206 19.11 15.35 0.72
C LYS A 206 17.67 15.14 1.15
N GLN A 207 16.84 16.18 1.18
CA GLN A 207 15.40 16.06 1.44
C GLN A 207 14.73 15.11 0.44
N ILE A 208 15.02 15.23 -0.85
CA ILE A 208 14.52 14.30 -1.88
C ILE A 208 14.97 12.86 -1.60
N ASP A 209 16.24 12.65 -1.25
CA ASP A 209 16.74 11.32 -0.86
C ASP A 209 16.04 10.77 0.40
N TYR A 210 15.76 11.62 1.39
CA TYR A 210 15.00 11.23 2.58
C TYR A 210 13.56 10.86 2.26
N LEU A 211 12.87 11.60 1.38
CA LEU A 211 11.51 11.25 0.93
C LEU A 211 11.49 9.89 0.25
N ASN A 212 12.44 9.61 -0.64
CA ASN A 212 12.55 8.30 -1.27
C ASN A 212 12.77 7.20 -0.22
N LYS A 213 13.69 7.39 0.72
CA LYS A 213 13.99 6.42 1.80
C LYS A 213 12.90 6.32 2.87
N ALA A 214 11.95 7.25 2.92
CA ALA A 214 10.87 7.25 3.91
C ALA A 214 9.90 6.08 3.68
N ASN A 215 9.61 5.75 2.41
CA ASN A 215 8.67 4.70 2.01
C ASN A 215 9.26 3.63 1.06
N SER A 216 10.43 3.86 0.45
CA SER A 216 11.01 2.93 -0.52
C SER A 216 12.26 2.19 0.00
N GLY A 217 12.59 1.07 -0.63
CA GLY A 217 13.68 0.17 -0.21
C GLY A 217 13.17 -1.08 0.50
N SER A 218 14.08 -1.82 1.14
CA SER A 218 13.70 -3.02 1.90
C SER A 218 12.74 -2.65 3.04
N TYR A 219 11.83 -3.56 3.38
CA TYR A 219 10.72 -3.31 4.29
C TYR A 219 11.12 -2.55 5.58
N TRP A 220 12.17 -3.00 6.26
CA TRP A 220 12.62 -2.41 7.53
C TRP A 220 13.47 -1.13 7.39
N ASN A 221 13.85 -0.75 6.18
CA ASN A 221 14.65 0.45 5.91
C ASN A 221 13.78 1.69 5.61
N LYS A 222 12.47 1.51 5.42
CA LYS A 222 11.48 2.57 5.19
C LYS A 222 11.22 3.36 6.47
N PHE A 223 12.13 4.25 6.86
CA PHE A 223 12.17 4.74 8.24
C PHE A 223 10.88 5.44 8.69
N ALA A 224 10.19 6.20 7.83
CA ALA A 224 8.95 6.89 8.21
C ALA A 224 7.82 5.89 8.47
N ALA A 225 7.61 4.96 7.54
CA ALA A 225 6.68 3.85 7.66
C ALA A 225 6.92 3.01 8.93
N ILE A 226 8.19 2.66 9.19
CA ILE A 226 8.56 1.83 10.35
C ILE A 226 8.40 2.59 11.67
N VAL A 227 8.75 3.87 11.72
CA VAL A 227 8.48 4.70 12.92
C VAL A 227 7.00 4.74 13.22
N GLY A 228 6.16 5.08 12.22
CA GLY A 228 4.72 5.16 12.41
C GLY A 228 4.12 3.85 12.88
N LYS A 229 4.45 2.75 12.20
CA LYS A 229 3.98 1.40 12.55
C LYS A 229 4.32 1.02 13.99
N LEU A 230 5.58 1.20 14.39
CA LEU A 230 6.06 0.73 15.69
C LEU A 230 5.63 1.66 16.84
N TYR A 231 5.49 2.96 16.61
CA TYR A 231 4.85 3.87 17.56
C TYR A 231 3.40 3.43 17.82
N LEU A 232 2.62 3.19 16.77
CA LEU A 232 1.24 2.72 16.91
C LEU A 232 1.16 1.33 17.57
N ALA A 233 2.09 0.42 17.26
CA ALA A 233 2.20 -0.88 17.90
C ALA A 233 2.52 -0.79 19.41
N ASN A 234 3.30 0.21 19.83
CA ASN A 234 3.56 0.48 21.25
C ASN A 234 2.34 1.10 21.97
N ASN A 235 1.35 1.58 21.21
CA ASN A 235 0.18 2.31 21.70
C ASN A 235 -1.15 1.72 21.18
N LEU A 236 -1.26 0.38 21.09
CA LEU A 236 -2.42 -0.31 20.50
C LEU A 236 -3.78 0.06 21.14
N ASN A 237 -3.78 0.36 22.44
CA ASN A 237 -5.00 0.72 23.16
C ASN A 237 -5.52 2.13 22.79
N ASP A 238 -4.66 2.98 22.24
CA ASP A 238 -4.93 4.40 21.99
C ASP A 238 -5.05 4.74 20.50
N LEU A 239 -5.07 3.73 19.62
CA LEU A 239 -5.11 3.94 18.16
C LEU A 239 -6.23 4.88 17.70
N SER A 240 -7.42 4.77 18.28
CA SER A 240 -8.54 5.66 17.93
C SER A 240 -8.28 7.12 18.35
N SER A 241 -7.61 7.34 19.48
CA SER A 241 -7.26 8.68 19.97
C SER A 241 -6.14 9.27 19.13
N ILE A 242 -5.10 8.48 18.82
CA ILE A 242 -4.00 8.88 17.94
C ILE A 242 -4.52 9.22 16.55
N TYR A 243 -5.37 8.36 15.98
CA TYR A 243 -5.97 8.57 14.67
C TYR A 243 -6.74 9.89 14.61
N LYS A 244 -7.60 10.18 15.60
CA LYS A 244 -8.37 11.43 15.68
C LYS A 244 -7.52 12.67 15.91
N ALA A 245 -6.36 12.53 16.56
CA ALA A 245 -5.44 13.64 16.79
C ALA A 245 -4.68 14.04 15.51
N GLY A 246 -4.60 13.13 14.54
CA GLY A 246 -4.12 13.38 13.19
C GLY A 246 -2.59 13.36 13.03
N PRO A 247 -2.10 13.54 11.79
CA PRO A 247 -0.70 13.35 11.41
C PRO A 247 0.28 14.16 12.26
N ARG A 248 0.03 15.48 12.39
CA ARG A 248 0.87 16.39 13.17
C ARG A 248 1.05 15.95 14.61
N LYS A 249 -0.05 15.60 15.29
CA LYS A 249 0.01 15.27 16.72
C LYS A 249 0.74 13.94 16.95
N MET A 250 0.53 12.97 16.07
CA MET A 250 1.28 11.71 16.09
C MET A 250 2.78 11.99 15.94
N LEU A 251 3.19 12.79 14.96
CA LEU A 251 4.61 13.13 14.77
C LEU A 251 5.20 13.86 15.98
N GLU A 252 4.49 14.85 16.52
CA GLU A 252 4.91 15.58 17.73
C GLU A 252 5.16 14.64 18.92
N ASN A 253 4.27 13.67 19.15
CA ASN A 253 4.45 12.72 20.24
C ASN A 253 5.69 11.84 20.02
N ILE A 254 5.89 11.33 18.80
CA ILE A 254 7.05 10.49 18.43
C ILE A 254 8.37 11.22 18.67
N ILE A 255 8.46 12.50 18.30
CA ILE A 255 9.72 13.24 18.44
C ILE A 255 10.03 13.64 19.90
N LEU A 256 8.99 13.75 20.74
CA LEU A 256 9.10 14.08 22.16
C LEU A 256 9.37 12.86 23.05
N GLU A 257 9.21 11.63 22.54
CA GLU A 257 9.70 10.44 23.24
C GLU A 257 11.23 10.50 23.41
N GLU A 258 11.68 10.38 24.65
CA GLU A 258 13.10 10.30 25.06
C GLU A 258 13.72 8.94 24.74
#